data_AF-A0A3D1Z5I1-F1
#
_entry.id   AF-A0A3D1Z5I1-F1
#
_cell.length_a   1.000
_cell.length_b   1.000
_cell.length_c   1.000
_cell.angle_alpha   90.00
_cell.angle_beta   90.00
_cell.angle_gamma   90.00
#
_symmetry.space_group_name_H-M   'P 1'
#
loop_
_entity.id
_entity.type
_entity.pdbx_description
1 polymer ?
#
loop_
_entity_poly.entity_id
_entity_poly.type
_entity_poly.pdbx_seq_one_letter_code
_entity_poly.pdbx_strand_id
1 'polypeptide(L)' 'MLEINDFQEHLESEFGDRVKVASYNIYYDDTEEVALLVEKVWRERLRLPATFIDGELALEGLIDKASISSIVTNR' A
#
# COMPACT_ATOMS: atom_id res chain seq x y z
N MET A 1 -1.32 16.63 -4.47
CA MET A 1 -0.74 15.59 -3.60
C MET A 1 -1.93 14.90 -2.99
N LEU A 2 -2.23 13.66 -3.37
CA LEU A 2 -3.40 12.93 -2.86
C LEU A 2 -3.05 12.40 -1.48
N GLU A 3 -3.98 12.51 -0.53
CA GLU A 3 -3.79 11.93 0.80
C GLU A 3 -3.99 10.42 0.71
N ILE A 4 -3.34 9.64 1.59
CA ILE A 4 -3.45 8.17 1.56
C ILE A 4 -4.91 7.72 1.74
N ASN A 5 -5.70 8.49 2.48
CA ASN A 5 -7.15 8.27 2.65
C ASN A 5 -7.89 8.30 1.30
N ASP A 6 -7.54 9.23 0.40
CA ASP A 6 -8.17 9.34 -0.93
C ASP A 6 -7.88 8.12 -1.82
N PHE A 7 -6.78 7.40 -1.55
CA PHE A 7 -6.43 6.17 -2.25
C PHE A 7 -7.26 5.00 -1.75
N GLN A 8 -7.38 4.85 -0.43
CA GLN A 8 -8.18 3.81 0.18
C GLN A 8 -9.64 3.91 -0.28
N GLU A 9 -10.27 5.08 -0.15
CA GLU A 9 -11.66 5.28 -0.56
C GLU A 9 -11.87 4.99 -2.06
N HIS A 10 -10.91 5.38 -2.90
CA HIS A 10 -11.00 5.14 -4.34
C HIS A 10 -10.99 3.66 -4.69
N LEU A 11 -10.05 2.90 -4.12
CA LEU A 11 -9.89 1.48 -4.42
C LEU A 11 -11.05 0.65 -3.85
N GLU A 12 -11.51 0.98 -2.64
CA GLU A 12 -12.67 0.30 -2.04
C GLU A 12 -13.96 0.65 -2.78
N SER A 13 -14.10 1.87 -3.32
CA SER A 13 -15.23 2.25 -4.17
C SER A 13 -15.21 1.56 -5.54
N GLU A 14 -14.03 1.44 -6.17
CA GLU A 14 -13.87 0.84 -7.49
C GLU A 14 -14.01 -0.70 -7.46
N PHE A 15 -13.42 -1.36 -6.46
CA PHE A 15 -13.34 -2.82 -6.40
C PHE A 15 -14.27 -3.45 -5.35
N GLY A 16 -14.94 -2.64 -4.53
CA GLY A 16 -15.89 -3.09 -3.50
C GLY A 16 -15.22 -4.01 -2.49
N ASP A 17 -15.92 -5.07 -2.10
CA ASP A 17 -15.43 -6.04 -1.11
C ASP A 17 -14.26 -6.91 -1.58
N ARG A 18 -13.83 -6.79 -2.85
CA ARG A 18 -12.67 -7.53 -3.39
C ARG A 18 -11.34 -6.99 -2.88
N VAL A 19 -11.31 -5.73 -2.42
CA VAL A 19 -10.11 -5.07 -1.94
C VAL A 19 -10.40 -4.46 -0.58
N LYS A 20 -9.49 -4.68 0.37
CA LYS A 20 -9.43 -3.93 1.62
C LYS A 20 -8.08 -3.26 1.67
N VAL A 21 -8.08 -1.95 1.93
CA VAL A 21 -6.83 -1.18 1.98
C VAL A 21 -6.55 -0.82 3.42
N ALA A 22 -5.36 -1.18 3.89
CA ALA A 22 -4.82 -0.70 5.14
C ALA A 22 -3.63 0.21 4.84
N SER A 23 -3.57 1.35 5.54
CA SER A 23 -2.46 2.28 5.47
C SER A 23 -1.77 2.33 6.81
N TYR A 24 -0.44 2.26 6.79
CA TYR A 24 0.38 2.36 7.98
C TYR A 24 1.42 3.46 7.85
N ASN A 25 1.56 4.25 8.90
CA ASN A 25 2.65 5.18 9.07
C ASN A 25 3.77 4.52 9.88
N ILE A 26 4.89 4.25 9.21
CA ILE A 26 6.05 3.57 9.78
C ILE A 26 6.68 4.24 11.01
N TYR A 27 6.31 5.49 11.31
CA TYR A 27 6.81 6.22 12.48
C TYR A 27 5.87 6.16 13.69
N TYR A 28 4.59 5.86 13.50
CA TYR A 28 3.57 5.97 14.54
C TYR A 28 2.83 4.66 14.82
N ASP A 29 2.74 3.77 13.83
CA ASP A 29 2.03 2.51 14.00
C ASP A 29 2.97 1.42 14.53
N ASP A 30 2.63 0.88 15.70
CA ASP A 30 3.45 -0.09 16.45
C ASP A 30 2.67 -1.39 16.66
N THR A 31 2.32 -2.04 15.54
CA THR A 31 1.74 -3.39 15.56
C THR A 31 2.75 -4.39 15.02
N GLU A 32 2.62 -5.66 15.42
CA GLU A 32 3.51 -6.74 14.95
C GLU A 32 3.51 -6.86 13.42
N GLU A 33 2.35 -6.70 12.78
CA GLU A 33 2.20 -6.70 11.33
C GLU A 33 3.00 -5.56 10.67
N VAL A 34 2.91 -4.34 11.23
CA VAL A 34 3.64 -3.17 10.73
C VAL A 34 5.13 -3.35 10.92
N ALA A 35 5.58 -3.88 12.07
CA ALA A 35 6.99 -4.13 12.34
C ALA A 35 7.64 -5.03 11.28
N LEU A 36 6.94 -6.10 10.86
CA LEU A 36 7.41 -7.01 9.80
C LEU A 36 7.52 -6.31 8.44
N LEU A 37 6.54 -5.47 8.09
CA LEU A 37 6.58 -4.69 6.85
C LEU A 37 7.70 -3.65 6.86
N VAL A 38 7.90 -2.96 7.98
CA VAL A 38 8.99 -1.99 8.17
C VAL A 38 10.36 -2.67 8.07
N GLU A 39 10.53 -3.83 8.70
CA GLU A 39 11.77 -4.61 8.58
C GLU A 39 12.04 -4.98 7.12
N LYS A 40 11.01 -5.43 6.38
CA LYS A 40 11.12 -5.75 4.95
C LYS A 40 11.57 -4.54 4.13
N VAL A 41 10.94 -3.38 4.34
CA VAL A 41 11.31 -2.11 3.68
C VAL A 41 12.77 -1.76 3.93
N TRP A 42 13.24 -1.84 5.18
CA TRP A 42 14.62 -1.50 5.52
C TRP A 42 15.63 -2.51 4.98
N ARG A 43 15.35 -3.81 5.12
CA ARG A 43 16.22 -4.89 4.66
C ARG A 43 16.40 -4.87 3.14
N GLU A 44 15.31 -4.64 2.41
CA GLU A 44 15.32 -4.59 0.94
C GLU A 44 15.65 -3.20 0.39
N ARG A 45 15.81 -2.19 1.26
CA ARG A 45 16.08 -0.79 0.91
C ARG A 45 15.02 -0.19 -0.04
N LEU A 46 13.77 -0.52 0.21
CA LEU A 46 12.64 -0.07 -0.61
C LEU A 46 12.41 1.43 -0.45
N ARG A 47 11.90 2.04 -1.52
CA ARG A 47 11.52 3.46 -1.49
C ARG A 47 10.10 3.62 -0.96
N LEU A 48 9.91 4.63 -0.11
CA LEU A 48 8.58 4.99 0.38
C LEU A 48 7.92 6.06 -0.51
N PRO A 49 6.58 6.08 -0.59
CA PRO A 49 5.64 5.05 -0.10
C PRO A 49 5.81 3.69 -0.80
N ALA A 50 5.50 2.60 -0.11
CA ALA A 50 5.55 1.24 -0.64
C ALA A 50 4.20 0.54 -0.45
N THR A 51 3.67 -0.06 -1.51
CA THR A 51 2.39 -0.77 -1.50
C THR A 51 2.64 -2.27 -1.61
N PHE A 52 2.01 -3.01 -0.70
CA PHE A 52 2.01 -4.47 -0.71
C PHE A 52 0.62 -4.98 -1.05
N ILE A 53 0.52 -6.02 -1.88
CA ILE A 53 -0.72 -6.73 -2.22
C ILE A 53 -0.48 -8.20 -1.89
N ASP A 54 -1.32 -8.79 -1.05
CA ASP A 54 -1.18 -10.16 -0.55
C ASP A 54 0.22 -10.47 0.04
N GLY A 55 0.84 -9.47 0.68
CA GLY A 55 2.18 -9.57 1.29
C GLY A 55 3.37 -9.39 0.32
N GLU A 56 3.10 -9.27 -0.98
CA GLU A 56 4.11 -9.04 -2.01
C GLU A 56 4.24 -7.55 -2.36
N LEU A 57 5.47 -7.09 -2.61
CA LEU A 57 5.69 -5.71 -3.04
C LEU A 57 5.09 -5.50 -4.44
N ALA A 58 4.16 -4.56 -4.56
CA ALA A 58 3.52 -4.20 -5.82
C ALA A 58 4.12 -2.93 -6.43
N LEU A 59 4.32 -1.90 -5.60
CA LEU A 59 4.84 -0.59 -6.02
C LEU A 59 5.70 0.04 -4.93
N GLU A 60 6.64 0.88 -5.33
CA GLU A 60 7.46 1.71 -4.43
C GLU A 60 7.75 3.10 -5.03
N GLY A 61 7.89 4.11 -4.17
CA GLY A 61 8.20 5.49 -4.55
C GLY A 61 6.99 6.26 -5.05
N LEU A 62 7.00 6.68 -6.33
CA LEU A 62 5.91 7.48 -6.88
C LEU A 62 4.71 6.58 -7.17
N ILE A 63 3.65 6.73 -6.37
CA ILE A 63 2.42 5.94 -6.48
C ILE A 63 1.27 6.86 -6.87
N ASP A 64 0.59 6.53 -7.97
CA ASP A 64 -0.65 7.20 -8.42
C ASP A 64 -1.82 6.21 -8.50
N LYS A 65 -3.04 6.75 -8.55
CA LYS A 65 -4.29 5.95 -8.56
C LYS A 65 -4.34 5.00 -9.74
N ALA A 66 -3.97 5.47 -10.93
CA ALA A 66 -3.98 4.68 -12.16
C ALA A 66 -3.06 3.46 -12.07
N SER A 67 -1.89 3.62 -11.45
CA SER A 67 -0.90 2.55 -11.27
C SER A 67 -1.43 1.43 -10.36
N ILE A 68 -2.04 1.76 -9.23
CA ILE A 68 -2.62 0.73 -8.34
C ILE A 68 -3.85 0.08 -8.96
N SER A 69 -4.81 0.85 -9.49
CA SER A 69 -6.03 0.27 -10.09
C SER A 69 -5.68 -0.70 -11.22
N SER A 70 -4.65 -0.39 -12.02
CA SER A 70 -4.14 -1.31 -13.06
C SER A 70 -3.60 -2.63 -12.47
N ILE A 71 -2.80 -2.57 -11.40
CA ILE A 71 -2.24 -3.79 -10.79
C ILE A 71 -3.35 -4.65 -10.18
N VAL A 72 -4.31 -4.04 -9.49
CA VAL A 72 -5.44 -4.73 -8.89
C VAL A 72 -6.32 -5.39 -9.95
N THR A 73 -6.52 -4.75 -11.10
CA THR A 73 -7.35 -5.28 -12.20
C THR A 73 -6.70 -6.46 -12.92
N ASN A 74 -5.37 -6.48 -13.02
CA ASN A 74 -4.61 -7.49 -13.78
C ASN A 74 -4.17 -8.70 -12.94
N ARG A 75 -4.49 -8.71 -11.64
CA ARG A 75 -4.33 -9.88 -10.77
C ARG A 75 -5.68 -10.59 -10.61
#